data_AF-A0A1I1LUQ7-F1
#
_entry.id   AF-A0A1I1LUQ7-F1
#
_cell.length_a   1.000
_cell.length_b   1.000
_cell.length_c   1.000
_cell.angle_alpha   90.00
_cell.angle_beta   90.00
_cell.angle_gamma   90.00
#
_symmetry.space_group_name_H-M   'P 1'
#
loop_
_entity.id
_entity.type
_entity.pdbx_description
1 polymer ?
#
loop_
_entity_poly.entity_id
_entity_poly.type
_entity_poly.pdbx_seq_one_letter_code
_entity_poly.pdbx_strand_id
1 'polypeptide(L)' 'MVDLDPTDQGILYLLQQDARNNTTSGIGEQVGVSSTTVGNRISKLEENALLNSDLIRRYH' A
#
# COMPACT_ATOMS: atom_id res chain seq x y z
N MET A 1 -1.70 -13.53 -7.66
CA MET A 1 -0.84 -12.43 -8.13
C MET A 1 -1.61 -11.16 -7.84
N VAL A 2 -1.12 -10.33 -6.92
CA VAL A 2 -1.79 -9.06 -6.58
C VAL A 2 -1.62 -8.15 -7.78
N ASP A 3 -2.73 -7.75 -8.39
CA ASP A 3 -2.71 -6.79 -9.48
C ASP A 3 -2.60 -5.40 -8.87
N LEU A 4 -1.40 -4.81 -8.92
CA LEU A 4 -1.12 -3.48 -8.41
C LEU A 4 -1.34 -2.48 -9.53
N ASP A 5 -2.26 -1.54 -9.33
CA ASP A 5 -2.46 -0.48 -10.29
C ASP A 5 -1.39 0.63 -10.13
N PRO A 6 -1.29 1.59 -11.08
CA PRO A 6 -0.29 2.65 -11.01
C PRO A 6 -0.39 3.52 -9.74
N THR A 7 -1.58 3.64 -9.14
CA THR A 7 -1.78 4.36 -7.88
C THR A 7 -1.19 3.58 -6.73
N ASP A 8 -1.41 2.27 -6.68
CA ASP A 8 -0.83 1.38 -5.66
C ASP A 8 0.71 1.42 -5.72
N GLN A 9 1.28 1.42 -6.93
CA GLN A 9 2.72 1.54 -7.14
C GLN A 9 3.26 2.90 -6.66
N GLY A 10 2.56 4.01 -6.95
CA GLY A 10 2.93 5.34 -6.46
C GLY A 10 2.89 5.44 -4.94
N ILE A 11 1.85 4.88 -4.31
CA ILE A 11 1.73 4.82 -2.84
C ILE A 11 2.89 4.03 -2.23
N LEU A 12 3.19 2.84 -2.75
CA LEU A 12 4.29 2.00 -2.27
C LEU A 12 5.65 2.70 -2.43
N TYR A 13 5.89 3.34 -3.57
CA TYR A 13 7.12 4.07 -3.82
C TYR A 13 7.35 5.18 -2.78
N LEU A 14 6.31 5.96 -2.47
CA LEU A 14 6.39 7.03 -1.47
C LEU A 14 6.60 6.48 -0.05
N LEU A 15 5.89 5.42 0.32
CA LEU A 15 6.10 4.76 1.60
C LEU A 15 7.52 4.18 1.74
N GLN A 16 8.12 3.67 0.66
CA GLN A 16 9.50 3.17 0.68
C GLN A 16 10.54 4.29 0.79
N GLN A 17 10.30 5.44 0.15
CA GLN A 17 11.18 6.62 0.23
C GLN A 17 11.25 7.18 1.66
N ASP A 18 10.09 7.35 2.32
CA ASP A 18 10.03 7.86 3.69
C ASP A 18 8.71 7.49 4.39
N ALA A 19 8.63 6.28 4.92
CA ALA A 19 7.44 5.77 5.62
C ALA A 19 7.07 6.60 6.86
N ARG A 20 8.03 7.30 7.46
CA ARG A 20 7.84 7.99 8.76
C ARG A 20 7.30 9.40 8.59
N ASN A 21 7.62 10.06 7.47
CA ASN A 21 7.16 11.42 7.20
C ASN A 21 6.00 11.50 6.20
N ASN A 22 5.73 10.43 5.46
CA ASN A 22 4.61 10.44 4.52
C ASN A 22 3.27 10.21 5.22
N THR A 23 2.43 11.24 5.19
CA THR A 23 1.03 11.15 5.62
C THR A 23 0.14 10.70 4.47
N THR A 24 -1.00 10.08 4.77
CA THR A 24 -1.98 9.69 3.75
C THR A 24 -2.49 10.89 2.93
N SER A 25 -2.54 12.08 3.54
CA SER A 25 -2.88 13.32 2.85
C SER A 25 -1.81 13.75 1.85
N GLY A 26 -0.53 13.77 2.27
CA GLY A 26 0.57 14.15 1.39
C GLY A 26 0.77 13.16 0.24
N ILE A 27 0.62 11.86 0.51
CA ILE A 27 0.63 10.84 -0.54
C ILE A 27 -0.54 11.07 -1.51
N GLY A 28 -1.74 11.36 -0.99
CA GLY A 28 -2.93 11.61 -1.81
C GLY A 28 -2.76 12.78 -2.76
N GLU A 29 -2.17 13.88 -2.30
CA GLU A 29 -1.82 15.03 -3.14
C GLU A 29 -0.86 14.66 -4.28
N GLN A 30 0.13 13.81 -4.02
CA GLN A 30 1.12 13.41 -5.03
C GLN A 30 0.58 12.42 -6.07
N VAL A 31 -0.28 11.49 -5.64
CA VAL A 31 -0.83 10.45 -6.53
C VAL A 31 -2.22 10.81 -7.11
N GLY A 32 -2.77 11.97 -6.73
CA GLY A 32 -4.03 12.50 -7.27
C GLY A 32 -5.29 11.85 -6.73
N VAL A 33 -5.27 11.37 -5.47
CA VAL A 33 -6.44 10.73 -4.82
C VAL A 33 -6.67 11.27 -3.41
N SER A 34 -7.84 10.99 -2.84
CA SER A 34 -8.13 11.42 -1.48
C SER A 34 -7.28 10.67 -0.45
N SER A 35 -7.02 11.31 0.70
CA SER A 35 -6.33 10.69 1.83
C SER A 35 -7.02 9.40 2.32
N THR A 36 -8.35 9.37 2.30
CA THR A 36 -9.15 8.16 2.61
C THR A 36 -8.92 7.06 1.58
N THR A 37 -8.83 7.40 0.29
CA THR A 37 -8.51 6.43 -0.77
C THR A 37 -7.12 5.84 -0.55
N VAL A 38 -6.12 6.67 -0.23
CA VAL A 38 -4.77 6.19 0.10
C VAL A 38 -4.80 5.22 1.29
N GLY A 39 -5.50 5.56 2.37
CA GLY A 39 -5.63 4.67 3.53
C GLY A 39 -6.22 3.30 3.17
N ASN A 40 -7.33 3.29 2.43
CA ASN A 40 -7.98 2.06 1.98
C ASN A 40 -7.05 1.20 1.10
N ARG A 41 -6.23 1.85 0.26
CA ARG A 41 -5.24 1.20 -0.60
C ARG A 41 -4.14 0.55 0.22
N ILE A 42 -3.54 1.29 1.17
CA ILE A 42 -2.51 0.76 2.07
C ILE A 42 -3.02 -0.46 2.83
N SER A 43 -4.21 -0.37 3.44
CA SER A 43 -4.79 -1.52 4.17
C SER A 43 -4.97 -2.75 3.29
N LYS A 44 -5.41 -2.58 2.03
CA LYS A 44 -5.50 -3.70 1.08
C LYS A 44 -4.12 -4.29 0.76
N LEU A 45 -3.09 -3.46 0.60
CA LEU A 45 -1.74 -3.93 0.30
C LEU A 45 -1.15 -4.72 1.47
N GLU A 46 -1.37 -4.25 2.70
CA GLU A 46 -0.96 -4.95 3.93
C GLU A 46 -1.72 -6.28 4.10
N GLU A 47 -3.03 -6.28 3.91
CA GLU A 47 -3.86 -7.49 3.99
C GLU A 47 -3.39 -8.55 2.99
N ASN A 48 -3.10 -8.15 1.75
CA ASN A 48 -2.56 -9.06 0.74
C ASN A 48 -1.17 -9.61 1.12
N ALA A 49 -0.29 -8.79 1.70
CA ALA A 49 1.03 -9.25 2.15
C ALA A 49 0.92 -10.25 3.32
N LEU A 50 0.00 -10.00 4.24
CA LEU A 50 -0.30 -10.91 5.35
C LEU A 50 -0.88 -12.24 4.85
N LEU A 51 -1.84 -12.20 3.93
CA LEU A 51 -2.44 -13.41 3.34
C LEU A 51 -1.40 -14.28 2.63
N ASN A 52 -0.46 -13.69 1.89
CA ASN A 52 0.63 -14.44 1.27
C ASN A 52 1.58 -15.05 2.30
N SER A 53 1.88 -14.33 3.38
CA SER A 53 2.73 -14.83 4.47
C SER A 53 2.07 -16.02 5.19
N ASP A 54 0.78 -15.92 5.47
CA ASP A 54 -0.01 -16.99 6.09
C ASP A 54 -0.20 -18.20 5.18
N LEU A 55 -0.31 -17.99 3.87
CA LEU A 55 -0.28 -19.08 2.89
C LEU A 55 1.06 -19.80 2.92
N ILE A 56 2.18 -19.08 2.86
CA ILE A 56 3.53 -19.67 2.91
C ILE A 56 3.77 -20.43 4.23
N ARG A 57 3.31 -19.89 5.36
CA ARG A 57 3.48 -20.51 6.68
C ARG A 57 2.68 -21.79 6.88
N ARG A 58 1.58 -21.97 6.13
CA ARG A 58 0.74 -23.19 6.19
C ARG A 58 1.31 -24.38 5.42
N TYR A 59 2.29 -24.14 4.53
CA TYR A 59 2.95 -25.17 3.73
C TYR A 59 4.37 -25.51 4.24
N HIS A 60 4.70 -25.10 5.47
CA HIS A 60 5.98 -25.37 6.13
C HIS A 60 5.76 -26.04 7.49
#